data_AF-A0A7S0U0D5-F1
#
_entry.id   AF-A0A7S0U0D5-F1
#
_cell.length_a   1.000
_cell.length_b   1.000
_cell.length_c   1.000
_cell.angle_alpha   90.00
_cell.angle_beta   90.00
_cell.angle_gamma   90.00
#
_symmetry.space_group_name_H-M   'P 1'
#
loop_
_entity.id
_entity.type
_entity.pdbx_description
1 polymer ?
#
loop_
_entity_poly.entity_id
_entity_poly.type
_entity_poly.pdbx_seq_one_letter_code
_entity_poly.pdbx_strand_id
1 'polypeptide(L)'
;AGRRRGRESLSMENPPLSVENAMAYLHELEANLSPANFSEFLAILEDFKYQMLSTEVVVKRVQAMLAGKPPSLVTGFNIFLPIDYHIKPQRFDVAMSLVKKIRQRFEATDPGVLSSFVDILTRFQADAISLTETRSKVRALLQ
;
A
#
# COMPACT_ATOMS: atom_id res chain seq x y z
N ALA A 1 -17.38 -10.40 45.12
CA ALA A 1 -17.94 -9.39 44.18
C ALA A 1 -16.87 -9.01 43.17
N GLY A 2 -17.27 -8.77 41.93
CA GLY A 2 -16.45 -8.89 40.72
C GLY A 2 -15.35 -7.85 40.52
N ARG A 3 -14.27 -8.33 39.90
CA ARG A 3 -13.17 -7.58 39.30
C ARG A 3 -13.74 -6.57 38.28
N ARG A 4 -13.44 -5.29 38.44
CA ARG A 4 -13.52 -4.31 37.35
C ARG A 4 -12.10 -3.94 36.94
N ARG A 5 -11.52 -4.76 36.06
CA ARG A 5 -10.54 -4.30 35.08
C ARG A 5 -11.28 -3.35 34.15
N GLY A 6 -10.77 -2.15 33.97
CA GLY A 6 -11.42 -1.16 33.14
C GLY A 6 -10.41 -0.17 32.60
N ARG A 7 -9.88 -0.50 31.43
CA ARG A 7 -9.33 0.42 30.43
C ARG A 7 -7.96 1.03 30.74
N GLU A 8 -6.94 0.16 30.67
CA GLU A 8 -5.70 0.58 30.04
C GLU A 8 -6.06 0.95 28.60
N SER A 9 -6.10 2.25 28.33
CA SER A 9 -6.06 2.81 27.00
C SER A 9 -4.86 2.19 26.29
N LEU A 10 -5.14 1.31 25.31
CA LEU A 10 -4.16 0.83 24.35
C LEU A 10 -3.62 2.05 23.61
N SER A 11 -2.57 2.65 24.17
CA SER A 11 -1.61 3.39 23.37
C SER A 11 -1.18 2.40 22.28
N MET A 12 -1.64 2.61 21.05
CA MET A 12 -0.90 2.11 19.89
C MET A 12 0.41 2.91 19.89
N GLU A 13 1.29 2.60 20.84
CA GLU A 13 2.67 3.03 20.81
C GLU A 13 3.24 2.43 19.54
N ASN A 14 3.67 3.31 18.63
CA ASN A 14 4.47 2.91 17.49
C ASN A 14 5.60 2.00 18.01
N PRO A 15 5.82 0.82 17.40
CA PRO A 15 6.92 -0.04 17.82
C PRO A 15 8.21 0.78 17.82
N PRO A 16 9.09 0.60 18.81
CA PRO A 16 10.33 1.36 18.89
C PRO A 16 11.13 1.15 17.60
N LEU A 17 11.42 2.26 16.91
CA LEU A 17 12.24 2.25 15.70
C LEU A 17 13.60 1.65 16.05
N SER A 18 13.89 0.45 15.54
CA SER A 18 15.20 -0.17 15.74
C SER A 18 16.17 0.35 14.67
N VAL A 19 17.44 0.52 15.06
CA VAL A 19 18.53 0.84 14.13
C VAL A 19 18.64 -0.23 13.04
N GLU A 20 18.36 -1.48 13.39
CA GLU A 20 18.34 -2.62 12.46
C GLU A 20 17.30 -2.44 11.35
N ASN A 21 16.07 -2.02 11.70
CA ASN A 21 15.01 -1.76 10.72
C ASN A 21 15.38 -0.58 9.80
N ALA A 22 16.02 0.47 10.35
CA ALA A 22 16.51 1.59 9.56
C ALA A 22 17.58 1.17 8.55
N MET A 23 18.56 0.36 8.99
CA MET A 23 19.63 -0.13 8.12
C MET A 23 19.10 -1.07 7.03
N ALA A 24 18.20 -2.00 7.37
CA ALA A 24 17.57 -2.89 6.40
C ALA A 24 16.79 -2.10 5.34
N TYR A 25 16.06 -1.07 5.76
CA TYR A 25 15.28 -0.23 4.84
C TYR A 25 16.19 0.60 3.90
N LEU A 26 17.29 1.15 4.40
CA LEU A 26 18.27 1.84 3.54
C LEU A 26 18.86 0.92 2.48
N HIS A 27 19.23 -0.31 2.84
CA HIS A 27 19.73 -1.29 1.88
C HIS A 27 18.68 -1.63 0.82
N GLU A 28 17.41 -1.75 1.22
CA GLU A 28 16.31 -2.01 0.27
C GLU A 28 16.09 -0.83 -0.69
N LEU A 29 16.22 0.41 -0.21
CA LEU A 29 16.17 1.60 -1.04
C LEU A 29 17.32 1.65 -2.05
N GLU A 30 18.56 1.39 -1.62
CA GLU A 30 19.72 1.35 -2.51
C GLU A 30 19.58 0.30 -3.61
N ALA A 31 18.99 -0.86 -3.29
CA ALA A 31 18.78 -1.93 -4.26
C ALA A 31 17.67 -1.64 -5.30
N ASN A 32 16.68 -0.80 -4.96
CA ASN A 32 15.47 -0.60 -5.77
C ASN A 32 15.31 0.81 -6.35
N LEU A 33 16.09 1.78 -5.88
CA LEU A 33 16.08 3.16 -6.36
C LEU A 33 17.26 3.47 -7.28
N SER A 34 17.07 4.47 -8.13
CA SER A 34 18.19 5.07 -8.86
C SER A 34 19.04 5.91 -7.89
N PRO A 35 20.32 6.16 -8.20
CA PRO A 35 21.15 7.05 -7.40
C PRO A 35 20.53 8.44 -7.19
N ALA A 36 19.81 8.96 -8.20
CA ALA A 36 19.09 10.22 -8.12
C ALA A 36 17.95 10.19 -7.09
N ASN A 37 17.10 9.15 -7.13
CA ASN A 37 15.99 9.01 -6.19
C ASN A 37 16.49 8.73 -4.76
N PHE A 38 17.57 7.97 -4.62
CA PHE A 38 18.18 7.73 -3.31
C PHE A 38 18.74 9.03 -2.70
N SER A 39 19.43 9.85 -3.50
CA SER A 39 19.88 11.17 -3.08
C SER A 39 18.72 12.10 -2.71
N GLU A 40 17.65 12.11 -3.50
CA GLU A 40 16.44 12.87 -3.20
C GLU A 40 15.78 12.41 -1.88
N PHE A 41 15.76 11.10 -1.62
CA PHE A 41 15.24 10.55 -0.37
C PHE A 41 16.03 11.07 0.84
N LEU A 42 17.37 11.07 0.76
CA LEU A 42 18.21 11.62 1.82
C LEU A 42 18.00 13.12 2.02
N ALA A 43 17.86 13.89 0.93
CA ALA A 43 17.56 15.33 1.00
C ALA A 43 16.22 15.61 1.70
N ILE A 44 15.17 14.80 1.42
CA ILE A 44 13.88 14.92 2.12
C ILE A 44 14.03 14.68 3.62
N LEU A 45 14.80 13.67 4.03
CA LEU A 45 15.05 13.38 5.45
C LEU A 45 15.87 14.49 6.13
N GLU A 46 16.84 15.06 5.41
CA GLU A 46 17.63 16.19 5.89
C GLU A 46 16.77 17.44 6.09
N ASP A 47 15.96 17.81 5.11
CA ASP A 47 15.01 18.92 5.22
C ASP A 47 14.01 18.70 6.38
N PHE A 48 13.54 17.48 6.58
CA PHE A 48 12.67 17.13 7.70
C PHE A 48 13.38 17.29 9.05
N LYS A 49 14.63 16.82 9.15
CA LYS A 49 15.47 16.97 10.36
C LYS A 49 15.66 18.44 10.74
N TYR A 50 15.83 19.32 9.75
CA TYR A 50 15.96 20.77 9.96
C TYR A 50 14.62 21.50 10.07
N GLN A 51 13.50 20.79 10.23
CA GLN A 51 12.15 21.37 10.37
C GLN A 51 11.70 22.19 9.14
N MET A 52 12.32 21.99 7.97
CA MET A 52 11.96 22.67 6.72
C MET A 52 10.73 22.02 6.06
N LEU A 53 10.48 20.74 6.31
CA LEU A 53 9.31 20.02 5.84
C LEU A 53 8.47 19.52 7.01
N SER A 54 7.15 19.56 6.85
CA SER A 54 6.22 18.88 7.76
C SER A 54 6.10 17.39 7.40
N THR A 55 5.61 16.59 8.35
CA THR A 55 5.33 15.16 8.15
C THR A 55 4.45 14.91 6.93
N GLU A 56 3.42 15.74 6.71
CA GLU A 56 2.53 15.62 5.54
C GLU A 56 3.29 15.79 4.21
N VAL A 57 4.22 16.74 4.15
CA VAL A 57 5.01 16.99 2.92
C VAL A 57 6.01 15.87 2.68
N VAL A 58 6.66 15.37 3.73
CA VAL A 58 7.57 14.21 3.64
C VAL A 58 6.84 12.98 3.09
N VAL A 59 5.70 12.63 3.70
CA VAL A 59 4.88 11.49 3.31
C VAL A 59 4.46 11.59 1.84
N LYS A 60 4.00 12.77 1.40
CA LYS A 60 3.58 13.00 0.01
C LYS A 60 4.74 12.83 -0.98
N ARG A 61 5.92 13.38 -0.67
CA ARG A 61 7.10 13.27 -1.55
C ARG A 61 7.60 11.83 -1.64
N VAL A 62 7.73 11.15 -0.51
CA VAL A 62 8.15 9.74 -0.47
C VAL A 62 7.13 8.85 -1.18
N GLN A 63 5.83 9.06 -0.99
CA GLN A 63 4.79 8.32 -1.71
C GLN A 63 4.90 8.45 -3.23
N ALA A 64 5.19 9.66 -3.73
CA ALA A 64 5.37 9.90 -5.16
C ALA A 64 6.66 9.23 -5.68
N MET A 65 7.75 9.31 -4.93
CA MET A 65 9.03 8.68 -5.28
C MET A 65 8.94 7.15 -5.33
N LEU A 66 8.15 6.55 -4.44
CA LEU A 66 7.92 5.10 -4.38
C LEU A 66 6.82 4.63 -5.35
N ALA A 67 6.21 5.54 -6.14
CA ALA A 67 5.21 5.17 -7.12
C ALA A 67 5.77 4.16 -8.15
N GLY A 68 5.05 3.05 -8.34
CA GLY A 68 5.47 1.99 -9.26
C GLY A 68 6.66 1.15 -8.81
N LYS A 69 7.19 1.37 -7.59
CA LYS A 69 8.24 0.56 -6.98
C LYS A 69 7.65 -0.63 -6.18
N PRO A 70 8.47 -1.60 -5.73
CA PRO A 70 7.99 -2.73 -4.95
C PRO A 70 7.20 -2.30 -3.71
N PRO A 71 6.11 -3.01 -3.35
CA PRO A 71 5.28 -2.66 -2.19
C PRO A 71 6.03 -2.69 -0.86
N SER A 72 7.10 -3.48 -0.76
CA SER A 72 7.94 -3.61 0.42
C SER A 72 8.59 -2.28 0.82
N LEU A 73 8.93 -1.40 -0.13
CA LEU A 73 9.45 -0.07 0.18
C LEU A 73 8.41 0.80 0.91
N VAL A 74 7.14 0.72 0.52
CA VAL A 74 6.06 1.46 1.20
C VAL A 74 5.85 0.91 2.61
N THR A 75 5.81 -0.43 2.75
CA THR A 75 5.68 -1.08 4.05
C THR A 75 6.85 -0.76 4.98
N GLY A 76 8.08 -0.80 4.46
CA GLY A 76 9.28 -0.44 5.20
C GLY A 76 9.25 1.02 5.66
N PHE A 77 8.81 1.95 4.80
CA PHE A 77 8.67 3.35 5.20
C PHE A 77 7.61 3.57 6.29
N ASN A 78 6.48 2.86 6.22
CA ASN A 78 5.40 3.01 7.18
C ASN A 78 5.82 2.66 8.61
N ILE A 79 6.85 1.84 8.81
CA ILE A 79 7.40 1.55 10.15
C ILE A 79 7.89 2.85 10.83
N PHE A 80 8.36 3.83 10.06
CA PHE A 80 8.82 5.14 10.56
C PHE A 80 7.71 6.16 10.76
N LEU A 81 6.47 5.84 10.42
CA LEU A 81 5.35 6.76 10.46
C LEU A 81 4.36 6.36 11.54
N PRO A 82 3.73 7.34 12.23
CA PRO A 82 2.51 7.06 12.97
C PRO A 82 1.42 6.52 12.04
N ILE A 83 0.50 5.72 12.59
CA ILE A 83 -0.56 5.04 11.82
C ILE A 83 -1.41 6.01 10.96
N ASP A 84 -1.66 7.22 11.46
CA ASP A 84 -2.44 8.25 10.76
C ASP A 84 -1.72 8.81 9.53
N TYR A 85 -0.41 8.62 9.42
CA TYR A 85 0.43 9.05 8.31
C TYR A 85 0.85 7.91 7.37
N HIS A 86 0.44 6.66 7.65
CA HIS A 86 0.79 5.53 6.80
C HIS A 86 0.43 5.77 5.33
N ILE A 87 1.43 5.57 4.46
CA ILE A 87 1.25 5.58 3.02
C ILE A 87 0.44 4.36 2.62
N LYS A 88 -0.66 4.59 1.89
CA LYS A 88 -1.46 3.53 1.30
C LYS A 88 -0.85 3.08 -0.02
N PRO A 89 -0.77 1.76 -0.29
CA PRO A 89 -0.22 1.29 -1.56
C PRO A 89 -1.14 1.68 -2.73
N GLN A 90 -0.59 2.33 -3.75
CA GLN A 90 -1.37 2.85 -4.91
C GLN A 90 -2.16 1.76 -5.66
N ARG A 91 -1.75 0.49 -5.57
CA ARG A 91 -2.48 -0.64 -6.18
C ARG A 91 -3.87 -0.82 -5.59
N PHE A 92 -4.07 -0.48 -4.31
CA PHE A 92 -5.41 -0.56 -3.70
C PHE A 92 -6.36 0.46 -4.35
N ASP A 93 -5.89 1.68 -4.63
CA ASP A 93 -6.71 2.70 -5.30
C ASP A 93 -7.07 2.28 -6.73
N VAL A 94 -6.11 1.71 -7.47
CA VAL A 94 -6.37 1.17 -8.81
C VAL A 94 -7.40 0.03 -8.76
N ALA A 95 -7.23 -0.93 -7.87
CA ALA A 95 -8.14 -2.07 -7.72
C ALA A 95 -9.56 -1.62 -7.31
N MET A 96 -9.67 -0.71 -6.35
CA MET A 96 -10.95 -0.14 -5.92
C MET A 96 -11.61 0.66 -7.04
N SER A 97 -10.85 1.46 -7.79
CA SER A 97 -11.38 2.21 -8.94
C SER A 97 -11.91 1.28 -10.04
N LEU A 98 -11.24 0.14 -10.28
CA LEU A 98 -11.65 -0.85 -11.26
C LEU A 98 -12.94 -1.55 -10.83
N VAL A 99 -13.00 -2.02 -9.58
CA VAL A 99 -14.20 -2.63 -9.00
C VAL A 99 -15.40 -1.68 -9.06
N LYS A 100 -15.18 -0.40 -8.71
CA LYS A 100 -16.21 0.64 -8.80
C LYS A 100 -16.71 0.83 -10.23
N LYS A 101 -15.79 0.92 -11.21
CA LYS A 101 -16.15 1.07 -12.63
C LYS A 101 -16.92 -0.13 -13.17
N ILE A 102 -16.51 -1.36 -12.84
CA ILE A 102 -17.21 -2.59 -13.25
C ILE A 102 -18.61 -2.59 -12.64
N ARG A 103 -18.73 -2.34 -11.33
CA ARG A 103 -20.04 -2.24 -10.66
C ARG A 103 -20.95 -1.23 -11.34
N GLN A 104 -20.49 0.00 -11.50
CA GLN A 104 -21.29 1.07 -12.12
C GLN A 104 -21.73 0.74 -13.56
N ARG A 105 -20.89 0.03 -14.32
CA ARG A 105 -21.19 -0.32 -15.71
C ARG A 105 -22.23 -1.45 -15.83
N PHE A 106 -22.20 -2.42 -14.92
CA PHE A 106 -23.00 -3.64 -15.04
C PHE A 106 -24.12 -3.77 -14.00
N GLU A 107 -24.22 -2.88 -13.00
CA GLU A 107 -25.23 -2.95 -11.93
C GLU A 107 -26.68 -2.99 -12.46
N ALA A 108 -26.98 -2.31 -13.57
CA ALA A 108 -28.32 -2.33 -14.18
C ALA A 108 -28.53 -3.48 -15.18
N THR A 109 -27.46 -3.97 -15.81
CA THR A 109 -27.54 -4.93 -16.94
C THR A 109 -27.31 -6.36 -16.48
N ASP A 110 -26.31 -6.57 -15.63
CA ASP A 110 -25.95 -7.86 -15.06
C ASP A 110 -25.20 -7.67 -13.72
N PRO A 111 -25.93 -7.67 -12.59
CA PRO A 111 -25.33 -7.56 -11.26
C PRO A 111 -24.33 -8.67 -10.93
N GLY A 112 -24.42 -9.83 -11.61
CA GLY A 112 -23.57 -11.00 -11.40
C GLY A 112 -22.14 -10.83 -11.92
N VAL A 113 -21.90 -9.85 -12.81
CA VAL A 113 -20.58 -9.58 -13.39
C VAL A 113 -19.54 -9.28 -12.33
N LEU A 114 -19.88 -8.47 -11.32
CA LEU A 114 -18.91 -8.14 -10.28
C LEU A 114 -18.53 -9.38 -9.45
N SER A 115 -19.51 -10.22 -9.10
CA SER A 115 -19.26 -11.47 -8.35
C SER A 115 -18.36 -12.41 -9.16
N SER A 116 -18.69 -12.61 -10.43
CA SER A 116 -17.92 -13.48 -11.33
C SER A 116 -16.49 -12.95 -11.54
N PHE A 117 -16.33 -11.64 -11.61
CA PHE A 117 -15.02 -11.00 -11.71
C PHE A 117 -14.17 -11.25 -10.47
N VAL A 118 -14.75 -11.09 -9.28
CA VAL A 118 -14.08 -11.40 -8.00
C VAL A 118 -13.72 -12.88 -7.92
N ASP A 119 -14.63 -13.78 -8.29
CA ASP A 119 -14.37 -15.24 -8.29
C ASP A 119 -13.19 -15.62 -9.20
N ILE A 120 -13.07 -15.00 -10.38
CA ILE A 120 -11.92 -15.21 -11.28
C ILE A 120 -10.63 -14.76 -10.59
N LEU A 121 -10.61 -13.58 -9.96
CA LEU A 121 -9.42 -13.08 -9.25
C LEU A 121 -9.05 -13.96 -8.06
N THR A 122 -10.04 -14.44 -7.29
CA THR A 122 -9.81 -15.35 -6.16
C THR A 122 -9.20 -16.68 -6.63
N ARG A 123 -9.68 -17.25 -7.74
CA ARG A 123 -9.10 -18.47 -8.32
C ARG A 123 -7.67 -18.24 -8.82
N PHE A 124 -7.38 -17.08 -9.40
CA PHE A 124 -6.02 -16.73 -9.80
C PHE A 124 -5.09 -16.58 -8.58
N GLN A 125 -5.55 -15.93 -7.51
CA GLN A 125 -4.80 -15.78 -6.26
C GLN A 125 -4.54 -17.11 -5.54
N ALA A 126 -5.44 -18.08 -5.69
CA ALA A 126 -5.28 -19.43 -5.17
C ALA A 126 -4.43 -20.34 -6.07
N ASP A 127 -3.74 -19.77 -7.08
CA ASP A 127 -2.97 -20.49 -8.12
C ASP A 127 -3.79 -21.56 -8.87
N ALA A 128 -5.12 -21.49 -8.83
CA ALA A 128 -6.01 -22.48 -9.43
C ALA A 128 -6.20 -22.28 -10.94
N ILE A 129 -5.91 -21.09 -11.47
CA ILE A 129 -5.96 -20.76 -12.90
C ILE A 129 -4.75 -19.91 -13.29
N SER A 130 -4.33 -19.99 -14.56
CA SER A 130 -3.18 -19.23 -15.06
C SER A 130 -3.51 -17.76 -15.38
N LEU A 131 -2.47 -16.92 -15.54
CA LEU A 131 -2.66 -15.52 -15.98
C LEU A 131 -3.33 -15.43 -17.35
N THR A 132 -3.00 -16.34 -18.27
CA THR A 132 -3.59 -16.41 -19.62
C THR A 132 -5.08 -16.74 -19.54
N GLU A 133 -5.43 -17.72 -18.72
CA GLU A 133 -6.82 -18.12 -18.50
C GLU A 133 -7.62 -17.01 -17.80
N THR A 134 -7.04 -16.37 -16.79
CA THR A 134 -7.61 -15.23 -16.08
C THR A 134 -7.96 -14.11 -17.05
N ARG A 135 -7.01 -13.72 -17.93
CA ARG A 135 -7.23 -12.68 -18.95
C ARG A 135 -8.35 -13.06 -19.91
N SER A 136 -8.41 -14.32 -20.35
CA SER A 136 -9.46 -14.82 -21.24
C SER A 136 -10.85 -14.72 -20.59
N LYS A 137 -10.98 -15.23 -19.36
CA LYS A 137 -12.24 -15.21 -18.59
C LYS A 137 -12.71 -13.79 -18.29
N VAL A 138 -11.81 -12.89 -17.87
CA VAL A 138 -12.14 -11.48 -17.64
C VAL A 138 -12.61 -10.81 -18.95
N ARG A 139 -11.96 -11.09 -20.08
CA ARG A 139 -12.37 -10.53 -21.37
C ARG A 139 -13.73 -11.03 -21.83
N ALA A 140 -14.06 -12.29 -21.59
CA ALA A 140 -15.38 -12.85 -21.91
C ALA A 140 -16.48 -12.24 -21.02
N LEU A 141 -16.16 -11.98 -19.75
CA LEU A 141 -17.10 -11.45 -18.77
C LEU A 141 -17.44 -9.96 -18.98
N LEU A 142 -16.52 -9.17 -19.53
CA LEU A 142 -16.66 -7.71 -19.68
C LEU A 142 -17.06 -7.25 -21.10
N GLN A 143 -17.39 -8.19 -21.99
CA GLN A 143 -17.94 -7.91 -23.33
C GLN A 143 -19.40 -7.50 -23.24
#